data_AF-A0A453S6B9-F1
#
_entry.id   AF-A0A453S6B9-F1
#
_cell.length_a   1.000
_cell.length_b   1.000
_cell.length_c   1.000
_cell.angle_alpha   90.00
_cell.angle_beta   90.00
_cell.angle_gamma   90.00
#
_symmetry.space_group_name_H-M   'P 1'
#
loop_
_entity.id
_entity.type
_entity.pdbx_description
1 polymer ?
#
loop_
_entity_poly.entity_id
_entity_poly.type
_entity_poly.pdbx_seq_one_letter_code
_entity_poly.pdbx_strand_id
1 'polypeptide(L)'
;ETPPSSDPMAEASGDGGMEDKISALPDELLIHVLSHLRSREAVHTCVLARRWRDLWQWVPCIDVSFKEFADMPYEDDDEDDFEFKKFVNRLLMLRRPVDLEAFRLEYRLPTDGDYAEDDSAGANLWIAHVLQYKAQAVKVVTQNEYLQLAPSVFTSAYLKRLHICNANLIQGFFKHLQMGCPVLEYLLLSNTNIQDLDIFSNTLKALTLADDVMFSFNNGDQASISAPNLTSLSFEWCPSAARLPVLKNMTSLETASVVLLWGTIRYCDADGIKQFLGGLSHVRSLNFCYGVKKV
;
A
#
# COMPACT_ATOMS: atom_id res chain seq x y z
N GLU A 1 59.32 44.93 -44.95
CA GLU A 1 59.68 43.52 -44.78
C GLU A 1 58.38 42.70 -44.85
N THR A 2 58.38 41.68 -45.70
CA THR A 2 57.25 40.80 -46.04
C THR A 2 57.00 39.70 -44.98
N PRO A 3 55.81 39.05 -44.98
CA PRO A 3 55.24 38.23 -43.90
C PRO A 3 55.63 36.74 -43.99
N PRO A 4 55.21 35.90 -43.03
CA PRO A 4 54.20 34.86 -43.32
C PRO A 4 53.35 34.51 -42.06
N SER A 5 52.32 33.67 -42.02
CA SER A 5 51.80 32.63 -42.94
C SER A 5 50.30 32.46 -42.69
N SER A 6 49.58 32.25 -43.79
CA SER A 6 48.34 31.48 -43.85
C SER A 6 48.49 30.09 -43.24
N ASP A 7 47.51 29.66 -42.45
CA ASP A 7 47.08 28.26 -42.41
C ASP A 7 45.54 28.17 -42.33
N PRO A 8 44.89 27.42 -43.24
CA PRO A 8 43.49 27.04 -43.16
C PRO A 8 43.39 25.64 -42.53
N MET A 9 42.80 25.52 -41.35
CA MET A 9 42.33 24.24 -40.84
C MET A 9 40.82 24.30 -40.63
N ALA A 10 40.12 23.86 -41.67
CA ALA A 10 38.91 23.10 -41.48
C ALA A 10 39.29 21.81 -40.74
N GLU A 11 38.91 21.70 -39.47
CA GLU A 11 38.66 20.41 -38.86
C GLU A 11 37.22 20.39 -38.38
N ALA A 12 36.47 19.50 -39.03
CA ALA A 12 35.18 19.04 -38.58
C ALA A 12 35.35 18.39 -37.20
N SER A 13 34.91 19.05 -36.15
CA SER A 13 34.46 18.36 -34.96
C SER A 13 32.97 18.13 -35.11
N GLY A 14 32.64 17.07 -35.85
CA GLY A 14 31.37 16.38 -35.67
C GLY A 14 31.34 15.86 -34.25
N ASP A 15 30.88 16.71 -33.32
CA ASP A 15 30.33 16.19 -32.08
C ASP A 15 29.03 15.52 -32.49
N GLY A 16 29.12 14.21 -32.68
CA GLY A 16 27.96 13.33 -32.75
C GLY A 16 27.27 13.43 -31.40
N GLY A 17 26.55 14.55 -31.21
CA GLY A 17 25.67 14.78 -30.10
C GLY A 17 24.77 13.57 -30.06
N MET A 18 25.03 12.72 -29.07
CA MET A 18 24.29 11.51 -28.85
C MET A 18 22.84 11.97 -28.79
N GLU A 19 22.07 11.71 -29.85
CA GLU A 19 20.70 12.20 -29.96
C GLU A 19 20.05 11.93 -28.61
N ASP A 20 19.50 12.98 -27.98
CA ASP A 20 18.82 12.82 -26.71
C ASP A 20 17.52 12.07 -26.99
N LYS A 21 17.66 10.74 -27.05
CA LYS A 21 16.58 9.81 -27.40
C LYS A 21 15.46 9.88 -26.38
N ILE A 22 15.75 10.32 -25.15
CA ILE A 22 14.74 10.49 -24.10
C ILE A 22 13.90 11.74 -24.41
N SER A 23 14.52 12.86 -24.80
CA SER A 23 13.73 14.04 -25.20
C SER A 23 12.99 13.88 -26.53
N ALA A 24 13.31 12.86 -27.34
CA ALA A 24 12.56 12.50 -28.54
C ALA A 24 11.28 11.66 -28.27
N LEU A 25 11.11 11.08 -27.07
CA LEU A 25 9.93 10.28 -26.74
C LEU A 25 8.66 11.15 -26.63
N PRO A 26 7.45 10.68 -26.97
CA PRO A 26 6.18 11.36 -26.68
C PRO A 26 5.92 11.53 -25.17
N ASP A 27 5.10 12.52 -24.80
CA ASP A 27 4.81 12.84 -23.38
C ASP A 27 4.19 11.65 -22.65
N GLU A 28 3.36 10.85 -23.33
CA GLU A 28 2.73 9.67 -22.77
C GLU A 28 3.75 8.62 -22.32
N LEU A 29 4.83 8.43 -23.09
CA LEU A 29 5.91 7.51 -22.73
C LEU A 29 6.74 8.07 -21.57
N LEU A 30 6.97 9.38 -21.53
CA LEU A 30 7.65 10.01 -20.41
C LEU A 30 6.83 9.89 -19.12
N ILE A 31 5.52 10.13 -19.18
CA ILE A 31 4.60 9.94 -18.05
C ILE A 31 4.60 8.49 -17.59
N HIS A 32 4.62 7.53 -18.52
CA HIS A 32 4.73 6.12 -18.20
C HIS A 32 6.07 5.77 -17.54
N VAL A 33 7.19 6.35 -17.97
CA VAL A 33 8.47 6.19 -17.27
C VAL A 33 8.38 6.76 -15.84
N LEU A 34 7.85 7.97 -15.69
CA LEU A 34 7.66 8.62 -14.40
C LEU A 34 6.72 7.85 -13.46
N SER A 35 5.76 7.07 -13.97
CA SER A 35 4.85 6.26 -13.16
C SER A 35 5.52 5.08 -12.45
N HIS A 36 6.77 4.79 -12.79
CA HIS A 36 7.59 3.78 -12.11
C HIS A 36 8.51 4.38 -11.04
N LEU A 37 8.60 5.70 -10.95
CA LEU A 37 9.40 6.43 -9.95
C LEU A 37 8.57 6.74 -8.71
N ARG A 38 9.24 7.03 -7.60
CA ARG A 38 8.60 7.69 -6.47
C ARG A 38 8.20 9.11 -6.87
N SER A 39 7.18 9.65 -6.22
CA SER A 39 6.62 10.95 -6.57
C SER A 39 7.63 12.07 -6.39
N ARG A 40 8.51 12.00 -5.39
CA ARG A 40 9.56 12.99 -5.19
C ARG A 40 10.62 12.93 -6.29
N GLU A 41 11.04 11.73 -6.68
CA GLU A 41 11.93 11.50 -7.82
C GLU A 41 11.31 12.02 -9.13
N ALA A 42 10.02 11.73 -9.36
CA ALA A 42 9.30 12.21 -10.53
C ALA A 42 9.24 13.74 -10.57
N VAL A 43 8.98 14.39 -9.43
CA VAL A 43 9.04 15.86 -9.32
C VAL A 43 10.47 16.39 -9.56
N HIS A 44 11.51 15.70 -9.09
CA HIS A 44 12.90 16.13 -9.35
C HIS A 44 13.27 16.12 -10.83
N THR A 45 12.61 15.32 -11.68
CA THR A 45 12.86 15.35 -13.13
C THR A 45 12.55 16.70 -13.79
N CYS A 46 11.81 17.59 -13.12
CA CYS A 46 11.49 18.95 -13.59
C CYS A 46 12.72 19.79 -13.97
N VAL A 47 13.89 19.50 -13.38
CA VAL A 47 15.12 20.25 -13.65
C VAL A 47 15.86 19.77 -14.90
N LEU A 48 15.50 18.60 -15.46
CA LEU A 48 16.22 17.99 -16.59
C LEU A 48 16.03 18.79 -17.89
N ALA A 49 14.80 19.19 -18.20
CA ALA A 49 14.52 20.12 -19.29
C ALA A 49 13.15 20.80 -19.11
N ARG A 50 12.89 21.86 -19.90
CA ARG A 50 11.62 22.60 -19.86
C ARG A 50 10.39 21.70 -20.01
N ARG A 51 10.51 20.65 -20.83
CA ARG A 51 9.44 19.69 -21.11
C ARG A 51 9.04 18.86 -19.88
N TRP A 52 9.97 18.57 -18.97
CA TRP A 52 9.71 17.72 -17.80
C TRP A 52 9.01 18.42 -16.64
N ARG A 53 8.95 19.76 -16.66
CA ARG A 53 8.49 20.59 -15.54
C ARG A 53 7.09 20.25 -15.02
N ASP A 54 6.20 19.81 -15.91
CA ASP A 54 4.80 19.59 -15.58
C ASP A 54 4.35 18.14 -15.79
N LEU A 55 5.20 17.26 -16.33
CA LEU A 55 4.82 15.88 -16.67
C LEU A 55 4.40 15.07 -15.44
N TRP A 56 5.10 15.25 -14.32
CA TRP A 56 4.78 14.58 -13.06
C TRP A 56 3.33 14.84 -12.58
N GLN A 57 2.73 15.98 -12.96
CA GLN A 57 1.35 16.32 -12.57
C GLN A 57 0.32 15.38 -13.22
N TRP A 58 0.68 14.72 -14.32
CA TRP A 58 -0.18 13.81 -15.09
C TRP A 58 0.04 12.33 -14.77
N VAL A 59 1.04 12.01 -13.94
CA VAL A 59 1.44 10.62 -13.65
C VAL A 59 0.34 9.89 -12.90
N PRO A 60 -0.27 8.79 -13.40
CA PRO A 60 -1.42 8.15 -12.76
C PRO A 60 -1.08 7.38 -11.46
N CYS A 61 0.19 7.32 -11.10
CA CYS A 61 0.68 6.70 -9.88
C CYS A 61 1.18 7.75 -8.89
N ILE A 62 0.84 7.57 -7.61
CA ILE A 62 1.43 8.32 -6.51
C ILE A 62 2.11 7.29 -5.60
N ASP A 63 3.41 7.45 -5.40
CA ASP A 63 4.22 6.64 -4.51
C ASP A 63 5.03 7.60 -3.63
N VAL A 64 4.75 7.64 -2.33
CA VAL A 64 5.35 8.58 -1.39
C VAL A 64 5.84 7.84 -0.15
N SER A 65 7.07 8.11 0.28
CA SER A 65 7.64 7.49 1.47
C SER A 65 8.36 8.52 2.34
N PHE A 66 8.05 8.53 3.64
CA PHE A 66 8.75 9.37 4.61
C PHE A 66 10.28 9.11 4.61
N LYS A 67 10.71 7.89 4.24
CA LYS A 67 12.14 7.52 4.18
C LYS A 67 12.92 8.35 3.18
N GLU A 68 12.26 8.95 2.18
CA GLU A 68 12.93 9.86 1.26
C GLU A 68 13.46 11.12 1.98
N PHE A 69 12.94 11.41 3.17
CA PHE A 69 13.29 12.59 3.97
C PHE A 69 14.27 12.28 5.11
N ALA A 70 14.51 11.00 5.42
CA ALA A 70 15.33 10.56 6.56
C ALA A 70 16.84 10.85 6.48
N ASP A 71 17.35 11.17 5.28
CA ASP A 71 18.77 11.52 5.06
C ASP A 71 19.02 13.05 5.09
N MET A 72 18.01 13.84 5.46
CA MET A 72 18.16 15.29 5.57
C MET A 72 19.04 15.63 6.78
N PRO A 73 19.84 16.71 6.73
CA PRO A 73 20.82 17.04 7.77
C PRO A 73 20.18 17.60 9.05
N TYR A 74 18.90 17.34 9.28
CA TYR A 74 18.19 17.80 10.47
C TYR A 74 18.55 16.91 11.66
N GLU A 75 18.66 17.52 12.84
CA GLU A 75 18.95 16.80 14.08
C GLU A 75 17.67 16.24 14.73
N ASP A 76 16.50 16.44 14.10
CA ASP A 76 15.18 16.21 14.68
C ASP A 76 14.22 15.48 13.70
N ASP A 77 13.73 14.31 14.11
CA ASP A 77 12.79 13.46 13.35
C ASP A 77 11.45 14.18 13.04
N ASP A 78 11.05 15.15 13.86
CA ASP A 78 9.82 15.92 13.67
C ASP A 78 9.89 16.83 12.43
N GLU A 79 11.08 17.33 12.06
CA GLU A 79 11.28 18.20 10.90
C GLU A 79 11.16 17.40 9.58
N ASP A 80 11.67 16.17 9.56
CA ASP A 80 11.53 15.27 8.42
C ASP A 80 10.07 14.91 8.14
N ASP A 81 9.31 14.60 9.20
CA ASP A 81 7.89 14.29 9.11
C ASP A 81 7.08 15.51 8.63
N PHE A 82 7.44 16.71 9.09
CA PHE A 82 6.84 17.96 8.61
C PHE A 82 7.08 18.18 7.12
N GLU A 83 8.32 18.03 6.65
CA GLU A 83 8.65 18.22 5.22
C GLU A 83 8.03 17.13 4.34
N PHE A 84 7.94 15.89 4.82
CA PHE A 84 7.19 14.82 4.16
C PHE A 84 5.70 15.19 4.02
N LYS A 85 5.02 15.55 5.13
CA LYS A 85 3.60 15.94 5.12
C LYS A 85 3.36 17.12 4.19
N LYS A 86 4.22 18.13 4.24
CA LYS A 86 4.19 19.32 3.37
C LYS A 86 4.40 18.97 1.90
N PHE A 87 5.31 18.04 1.59
CA PHE A 87 5.52 17.55 0.24
C PHE A 87 4.27 16.85 -0.29
N VAL A 88 3.70 15.90 0.46
CA VAL A 88 2.49 15.16 0.04
C VAL A 88 1.32 16.11 -0.18
N ASN A 89 1.10 17.07 0.73
CA ASN A 89 0.05 18.07 0.56
C ASN A 89 0.24 18.90 -0.72
N ARG A 90 1.46 19.38 -0.99
CA ARG A 90 1.75 20.13 -2.22
C ARG A 90 1.61 19.27 -3.47
N LEU A 91 2.06 18.03 -3.43
CA LEU A 91 1.93 17.07 -4.52
C LEU A 91 0.46 16.90 -4.88
N LEU A 92 -0.40 16.60 -3.92
CA LEU A 92 -1.84 16.40 -4.16
C LEU A 92 -2.52 17.68 -4.68
N MET A 93 -2.16 18.86 -4.15
CA MET A 93 -2.75 20.14 -4.59
C MET A 93 -2.37 20.55 -6.02
N LEU A 94 -1.16 20.19 -6.47
CA LEU A 94 -0.61 20.65 -7.76
C LEU A 94 -0.81 19.65 -8.90
N ARG A 95 -1.28 18.44 -8.60
CA ARG A 95 -1.56 17.41 -9.60
C ARG A 95 -2.75 17.77 -10.48
N ARG A 96 -2.73 17.25 -11.70
CA ARG A 96 -3.87 17.31 -12.62
C ARG A 96 -4.92 16.27 -12.21
N PRO A 97 -6.21 16.53 -12.49
CA PRO A 97 -7.30 15.62 -12.18
C PRO A 97 -7.34 14.44 -13.16
N VAL A 98 -6.30 13.61 -13.11
CA VAL A 98 -6.17 12.37 -13.86
C VAL A 98 -6.61 11.21 -12.96
N ASP A 99 -7.30 10.23 -13.54
CA ASP A 99 -7.71 9.02 -12.84
C ASP A 99 -6.46 8.27 -12.31
N LEU A 100 -6.46 7.93 -11.02
CA LEU A 100 -5.34 7.27 -10.37
C LEU A 100 -5.38 5.75 -10.59
N GLU A 101 -4.26 5.19 -11.02
CA GLU A 101 -4.08 3.74 -11.13
C GLU A 101 -3.64 3.14 -9.80
N ALA A 102 -2.70 3.80 -9.12
CA ALA A 102 -2.14 3.33 -7.87
C ALA A 102 -1.76 4.49 -6.92
N PHE A 103 -2.07 4.31 -5.65
CA PHE A 103 -1.58 5.14 -4.55
C PHE A 103 -0.82 4.26 -3.55
N ARG A 104 0.41 4.64 -3.23
CA ARG A 104 1.26 3.98 -2.24
C ARG A 104 1.77 5.01 -1.25
N LEU A 105 1.52 4.74 0.02
CA LEU A 105 1.90 5.60 1.12
C LEU A 105 2.73 4.77 2.11
N GLU A 106 3.99 5.16 2.31
CA GLU A 106 4.74 4.78 3.50
C GLU A 106 4.74 5.97 4.47
N TYR A 107 4.13 5.76 5.63
CA TYR A 107 3.90 6.79 6.65
C TYR A 107 4.63 6.43 7.94
N ARG A 108 5.18 7.41 8.63
CA ARG A 108 5.75 7.27 9.97
C ARG A 108 4.77 7.92 10.94
N LEU A 109 4.45 7.22 12.03
CA LEU A 109 3.75 7.79 13.16
C LEU A 109 4.75 8.09 14.29
N PRO A 110 4.56 9.17 15.07
CA PRO A 110 5.37 9.42 16.26
C PRO A 110 5.18 8.30 17.29
N THR A 111 6.24 7.96 18.00
CA THR A 111 6.21 6.90 19.03
C THR A 111 5.67 7.40 20.38
N ASP A 112 5.74 8.72 20.64
CA ASP A 112 5.50 9.33 21.96
C ASP A 112 4.49 10.50 21.93
N GLY A 113 3.37 10.37 21.21
CA GLY A 113 2.34 11.42 21.12
C GLY A 113 1.20 11.26 22.13
N ASP A 114 0.94 12.28 22.97
CA ASP A 114 -0.28 12.41 23.80
C ASP A 114 -1.59 12.51 22.96
N TYR A 115 -1.48 12.57 21.61
CA TYR A 115 -2.58 12.82 20.67
C TYR A 115 -2.58 11.89 19.44
N ALA A 116 -2.49 10.56 19.63
CA ALA A 116 -2.43 9.56 18.56
C ALA A 116 -3.53 9.66 17.46
N GLU A 117 -4.67 10.29 17.76
CA GLU A 117 -5.75 10.53 16.78
C GLU A 117 -5.40 11.61 15.74
N ASP A 118 -4.67 12.66 16.11
CA ASP A 118 -4.30 13.77 15.20
C ASP A 118 -3.26 13.31 14.17
N ASP A 119 -2.33 12.46 14.59
CA ASP A 119 -1.25 11.98 13.71
C ASP A 119 -1.74 11.09 12.57
N SER A 120 -2.88 10.40 12.76
CA SER A 120 -3.52 9.58 11.72
C SER A 120 -4.39 10.39 10.76
N ALA A 121 -4.77 11.63 11.11
CA ALA A 121 -5.73 12.42 10.33
C ALA A 121 -5.19 12.77 8.93
N GLY A 122 -3.90 13.12 8.82
CA GLY A 122 -3.26 13.43 7.54
C GLY A 122 -3.32 12.27 6.55
N ALA A 123 -2.94 11.07 6.98
CA ALA A 123 -3.00 9.87 6.15
C ALA A 123 -4.43 9.54 5.70
N ASN A 124 -5.41 9.62 6.61
CA ASN A 124 -6.82 9.42 6.29
C ASN A 124 -7.34 10.42 5.25
N LEU A 125 -6.95 11.71 5.36
CA LEU A 125 -7.29 12.74 4.37
C LEU A 125 -6.69 12.45 3.00
N TRP A 126 -5.42 12.02 2.94
CA TRP A 126 -4.79 11.65 1.68
C TRP A 126 -5.46 10.44 1.03
N ILE A 127 -5.80 9.42 1.82
CA ILE A 127 -6.54 8.24 1.33
C ILE A 127 -7.91 8.66 0.78
N ALA A 128 -8.67 9.46 1.52
CA ALA A 128 -9.97 9.96 1.07
C ALA A 128 -9.84 10.76 -0.24
N HIS A 129 -8.82 11.61 -0.34
CA HIS A 129 -8.55 12.40 -1.54
C HIS A 129 -8.28 11.51 -2.76
N VAL A 130 -7.35 10.55 -2.68
CA VAL A 130 -7.01 9.71 -3.85
C VAL A 130 -8.16 8.81 -4.28
N LEU A 131 -9.02 8.39 -3.34
CA LEU A 131 -10.22 7.61 -3.65
C LEU A 131 -11.27 8.42 -4.41
N GLN A 132 -11.35 9.74 -4.20
CA GLN A 132 -12.17 10.65 -5.02
C GLN A 132 -11.65 10.75 -6.46
N TYR A 133 -10.33 10.67 -6.65
CA TYR A 133 -9.68 10.62 -7.97
C TYR A 133 -9.55 9.19 -8.53
N LYS A 134 -10.51 8.33 -8.19
CA LYS A 134 -10.71 6.99 -8.77
C LYS A 134 -9.52 6.03 -8.62
N ALA A 135 -8.72 6.18 -7.57
CA ALA A 135 -7.63 5.25 -7.29
C ALA A 135 -8.11 3.78 -7.31
N GLN A 136 -7.51 2.98 -8.20
CA GLN A 136 -7.89 1.56 -8.36
C GLN A 136 -7.14 0.63 -7.40
N ALA A 137 -5.94 1.01 -6.98
CA ALA A 137 -5.13 0.29 -6.02
C ALA A 137 -4.58 1.24 -4.95
N VAL A 138 -4.78 0.88 -3.68
CA VAL A 138 -4.27 1.64 -2.53
C VAL A 138 -3.40 0.71 -1.69
N LYS A 139 -2.16 1.13 -1.42
CA LYS A 139 -1.25 0.49 -0.47
C LYS A 139 -0.85 1.50 0.60
N VAL A 140 -1.08 1.16 1.85
CA VAL A 140 -0.70 1.97 3.01
C VAL A 140 0.19 1.13 3.91
N VAL A 141 1.37 1.63 4.24
CA VAL A 141 2.32 1.01 5.14
C VAL A 141 2.70 2.03 6.20
N THR A 142 2.48 1.69 7.45
CA THR A 142 2.81 2.57 8.57
C THR A 142 4.00 2.05 9.36
N GLN A 143 4.79 2.93 9.97
CA GLN A 143 5.88 2.57 10.87
C GLN A 143 5.68 3.15 12.27
N ASN A 144 6.38 2.54 13.23
CA ASN A 144 6.34 2.80 14.68
C ASN A 144 5.02 2.39 15.34
N GLU A 145 3.94 3.12 15.07
CA GLU A 145 2.63 2.91 15.69
C GLU A 145 1.56 2.45 14.69
N TYR A 146 0.44 1.93 15.19
CA TYR A 146 -0.69 1.53 14.35
C TYR A 146 -1.44 2.76 13.81
N LEU A 147 -1.58 2.85 12.48
CA LEU A 147 -2.46 3.85 11.86
C LEU A 147 -3.92 3.60 12.23
N GLN A 148 -4.56 4.63 12.81
CA GLN A 148 -5.99 4.60 13.09
C GLN A 148 -6.75 4.88 11.80
N LEU A 149 -7.17 3.83 11.09
CA LEU A 149 -7.89 3.98 9.82
C LEU A 149 -9.38 4.27 10.07
N ALA A 150 -9.83 5.43 9.61
CA ALA A 150 -11.22 5.82 9.70
C ALA A 150 -12.04 5.09 8.60
N PRO A 151 -13.06 4.27 8.94
CA PRO A 151 -13.85 3.52 7.96
C PRO A 151 -14.51 4.40 6.89
N SER A 152 -14.83 5.65 7.23
CA SER A 152 -15.51 6.61 6.36
C SER A 152 -14.68 7.06 5.15
N VAL A 153 -13.35 6.91 5.18
CA VAL A 153 -12.49 7.32 4.04
C VAL A 153 -12.67 6.40 2.83
N PHE A 154 -13.12 5.16 3.05
CA PHE A 154 -13.25 4.14 2.02
C PHE A 154 -14.60 4.25 1.29
N THR A 155 -14.75 5.31 0.49
CA THR A 155 -15.87 5.50 -0.41
C THR A 155 -15.37 5.65 -1.84
N SER A 156 -15.40 4.58 -2.62
CA SER A 156 -14.93 4.58 -4.02
C SER A 156 -15.57 3.47 -4.85
N ALA A 157 -16.12 3.84 -6.00
CA ALA A 157 -16.64 2.88 -6.98
C ALA A 157 -15.53 2.22 -7.84
N TYR A 158 -14.25 2.52 -7.59
CA TYR A 158 -13.13 2.14 -8.46
C TYR A 158 -12.06 1.32 -7.74
N LEU A 159 -12.03 1.32 -6.41
CA LEU A 159 -11.02 0.62 -5.62
C LEU A 159 -11.17 -0.91 -5.76
N LYS A 160 -10.20 -1.53 -6.43
CA LYS A 160 -10.14 -2.99 -6.66
C LYS A 160 -9.17 -3.71 -5.74
N ARG A 161 -8.11 -3.01 -5.32
CA ARG A 161 -7.02 -3.59 -4.52
C ARG A 161 -6.71 -2.71 -3.33
N LEU A 162 -6.77 -3.27 -2.14
CA LEU A 162 -6.42 -2.61 -0.89
C LEU A 162 -5.36 -3.42 -0.15
N HIS A 163 -4.23 -2.78 0.14
CA HIS A 163 -3.17 -3.34 0.97
C HIS A 163 -2.97 -2.39 2.15
N ILE A 164 -3.15 -2.91 3.36
CA ILE A 164 -2.94 -2.16 4.60
C ILE A 164 -1.91 -2.90 5.44
N CYS A 165 -0.86 -2.19 5.83
CA CYS A 165 0.19 -2.68 6.70
C CYS A 165 0.35 -1.78 7.93
N ASN A 166 0.41 -2.40 9.12
CA ASN A 166 0.58 -1.70 10.39
C ASN A 166 -0.57 -0.70 10.68
N ALA A 167 -1.79 -1.21 10.81
CA ALA A 167 -2.98 -0.38 11.07
C ALA A 167 -3.95 -1.00 12.10
N ASN A 168 -4.70 -0.15 12.78
CA ASN A 168 -5.83 -0.50 13.63
C ASN A 168 -7.13 -0.29 12.86
N LEU A 169 -7.88 -1.38 12.64
CA LEU A 169 -9.17 -1.40 11.98
C LEU A 169 -10.27 -1.41 13.04
N ILE A 170 -10.84 -0.24 13.30
CA ILE A 170 -11.90 -0.06 14.30
C ILE A 170 -13.19 -0.80 13.91
N GLN A 171 -14.07 -1.02 14.88
CA GLN A 171 -15.34 -1.69 14.67
C GLN A 171 -16.18 -1.02 13.56
N GLY A 172 -16.73 -1.82 12.66
CA GLY A 172 -17.51 -1.41 11.51
C GLY A 172 -16.70 -1.17 10.23
N PHE A 173 -15.38 -1.39 10.25
CA PHE A 173 -14.51 -1.20 9.09
C PHE A 173 -14.95 -2.03 7.88
N PHE A 174 -15.15 -3.35 8.06
CA PHE A 174 -15.53 -4.23 6.95
C PHE A 174 -16.94 -3.95 6.41
N LYS A 175 -17.86 -3.54 7.29
CA LYS A 175 -19.20 -3.10 6.87
C LYS A 175 -19.13 -1.86 5.97
N HIS A 176 -18.28 -0.89 6.31
CA HIS A 176 -18.07 0.29 5.47
C HIS A 176 -17.38 -0.06 4.15
N LEU A 177 -16.37 -0.93 4.16
CA LEU A 177 -15.75 -1.40 2.91
C LEU A 177 -16.77 -2.05 1.97
N GLN A 178 -17.67 -2.88 2.50
CA GLN A 178 -18.71 -3.52 1.69
C GLN A 178 -19.66 -2.50 1.05
N MET A 179 -20.06 -1.46 1.78
CA MET A 179 -21.01 -0.44 1.29
C MET A 179 -20.33 0.61 0.40
N GLY A 180 -19.10 0.98 0.71
CA GLY A 180 -18.36 2.08 0.09
C GLY A 180 -17.47 1.66 -1.08
N CYS A 181 -17.04 0.40 -1.15
CA CYS A 181 -16.15 -0.13 -2.19
C CYS A 181 -16.73 -1.38 -2.87
N PRO A 182 -17.76 -1.24 -3.73
CA PRO A 182 -18.50 -2.36 -4.31
C PRO A 182 -17.73 -3.17 -5.36
N VAL A 183 -16.51 -2.76 -5.72
CA VAL A 183 -15.65 -3.44 -6.71
C VAL A 183 -14.34 -3.95 -6.09
N LEU A 184 -14.25 -4.00 -4.76
CA LEU A 184 -13.05 -4.44 -4.05
C LEU A 184 -12.88 -5.96 -4.19
N GLU A 185 -11.84 -6.38 -4.90
CA GLU A 185 -11.58 -7.79 -5.22
C GLU A 185 -10.40 -8.38 -4.43
N TYR A 186 -9.42 -7.55 -4.05
CA TYR A 186 -8.21 -8.00 -3.38
C TYR A 186 -7.98 -7.18 -2.10
N LEU A 187 -7.87 -7.89 -0.97
CA LEU A 187 -7.55 -7.30 0.32
C LEU A 187 -6.34 -8.02 0.93
N LEU A 188 -5.31 -7.25 1.25
CA LEU A 188 -4.15 -7.71 2.00
C LEU A 188 -4.04 -6.89 3.28
N LEU A 189 -4.07 -7.58 4.42
CA LEU A 189 -3.85 -7.01 5.73
C LEU A 189 -2.60 -7.64 6.33
N SER A 190 -1.60 -6.83 6.68
CA SER A 190 -0.36 -7.27 7.29
C SER A 190 -0.06 -6.48 8.56
N ASN A 191 0.28 -7.12 9.67
CA ASN A 191 0.52 -6.46 10.95
C ASN A 191 -0.67 -5.55 11.32
N THR A 192 -1.88 -6.08 11.34
CA THR A 192 -3.08 -5.27 11.56
C THR A 192 -3.84 -5.74 12.78
N ASN A 193 -4.33 -4.79 13.56
CA ASN A 193 -5.27 -5.08 14.63
C ASN A 193 -6.72 -4.91 14.14
N ILE A 194 -7.54 -5.95 14.22
CA ILE A 194 -8.92 -5.97 13.75
C ILE A 194 -9.88 -6.01 14.94
N GLN A 195 -10.77 -5.03 15.03
CA GLN A 195 -11.80 -4.96 16.07
C GLN A 195 -13.17 -5.46 15.61
N ASP A 196 -13.32 -5.77 14.32
CA ASP A 196 -14.53 -6.40 13.79
C ASP A 196 -14.60 -7.89 14.15
N LEU A 197 -15.73 -8.30 14.73
CA LEU A 197 -16.00 -9.70 15.05
C LEU A 197 -16.33 -10.51 13.77
N ASP A 198 -17.05 -9.92 12.84
CA ASP A 198 -17.50 -10.56 11.61
C ASP A 198 -16.93 -9.83 10.39
N ILE A 199 -16.00 -10.49 9.71
CA ILE A 199 -15.47 -10.07 8.41
C ILE A 199 -16.40 -10.62 7.34
N PHE A 200 -17.21 -9.76 6.75
CA PHE A 200 -18.08 -10.12 5.62
C PHE A 200 -17.69 -9.37 4.35
N SER A 201 -17.58 -10.08 3.24
CA SER A 201 -17.47 -9.45 1.92
C SER A 201 -18.07 -10.33 0.81
N ASN A 202 -18.86 -9.72 -0.07
CA ASN A 202 -19.41 -10.37 -1.25
C ASN A 202 -18.66 -10.03 -2.55
N THR A 203 -17.64 -9.18 -2.50
CA THR A 203 -16.88 -8.74 -3.68
C THR A 203 -15.47 -9.34 -3.74
N LEU A 204 -14.91 -9.70 -2.59
CA LEU A 204 -13.52 -10.19 -2.49
C LEU A 204 -13.35 -11.52 -3.24
N LYS A 205 -12.31 -11.57 -4.08
CA LYS A 205 -11.80 -12.75 -4.76
C LYS A 205 -10.57 -13.31 -4.07
N ALA A 206 -9.75 -12.44 -3.46
CA ALA A 206 -8.57 -12.82 -2.71
C ALA A 206 -8.44 -12.05 -1.39
N LEU A 207 -8.14 -12.78 -0.32
CA LEU A 207 -7.91 -12.25 1.02
C LEU A 207 -6.59 -12.80 1.54
N THR A 208 -5.68 -11.91 1.93
CA THR A 208 -4.42 -12.25 2.59
C THR A 208 -4.37 -11.60 3.95
N LEU A 209 -4.25 -12.41 4.99
CA LEU A 209 -3.95 -12.00 6.36
C LEU A 209 -2.53 -12.47 6.66
N ALA A 210 -1.60 -11.55 6.83
CA ALA A 210 -0.16 -11.83 6.94
C ALA A 210 0.48 -11.10 8.13
N ASP A 211 1.72 -11.49 8.47
CA ASP A 211 2.60 -10.72 9.35
C ASP A 211 1.95 -10.21 10.64
N ASP A 212 1.47 -11.08 11.54
CA ASP A 212 0.93 -10.65 12.85
C ASP A 212 -0.45 -9.94 12.80
N VAL A 213 -1.48 -10.59 12.26
CA VAL A 213 -2.87 -10.07 12.33
C VAL A 213 -3.54 -10.42 13.66
N MET A 214 -3.85 -9.41 14.46
CA MET A 214 -4.55 -9.56 15.73
C MET A 214 -6.05 -9.34 15.57
N PHE A 215 -6.85 -10.11 16.33
CA PHE A 215 -8.26 -9.84 16.52
C PHE A 215 -8.50 -9.39 17.96
N SER A 216 -8.63 -8.08 18.18
CA SER A 216 -8.86 -7.51 19.52
C SER A 216 -10.32 -7.06 19.63
N PHE A 217 -11.15 -7.89 20.24
CA PHE A 217 -12.52 -7.53 20.60
C PHE A 217 -12.78 -7.89 22.05
N ASN A 218 -13.77 -7.23 22.65
CA ASN A 218 -14.11 -7.43 24.05
C ASN A 218 -14.83 -8.76 24.23
N ASN A 219 -14.41 -9.54 25.23
CA ASN A 219 -14.92 -10.87 25.61
C ASN A 219 -14.44 -11.99 24.68
N GLY A 220 -14.28 -13.20 25.23
CA GLY A 220 -13.67 -14.38 24.58
C GLY A 220 -14.43 -14.99 23.39
N ASP A 221 -15.06 -14.14 22.58
CA ASP A 221 -15.69 -14.47 21.32
C ASP A 221 -14.66 -14.93 20.28
N GLN A 222 -15.13 -15.40 19.13
CA GLN A 222 -14.28 -15.89 18.06
C GLN A 222 -14.65 -15.15 16.77
N ALA A 223 -13.65 -14.54 16.12
CA ALA A 223 -13.85 -13.88 14.85
C ALA A 223 -14.48 -14.83 13.82
N SER A 224 -15.22 -14.31 12.86
CA SER A 224 -15.69 -15.09 11.72
C SER A 224 -15.43 -14.39 10.40
N ILE A 225 -15.10 -15.18 9.37
CA ILE A 225 -14.85 -14.69 8.02
C ILE A 225 -15.87 -15.34 7.09
N SER A 226 -16.64 -14.51 6.39
CA SER A 226 -17.68 -14.93 5.46
C SER A 226 -17.51 -14.23 4.13
N ALA A 227 -17.04 -14.98 3.13
CA ALA A 227 -16.75 -14.44 1.80
C ALA A 227 -17.13 -15.44 0.68
N PRO A 228 -18.39 -15.44 0.21
CA PRO A 228 -18.89 -16.46 -0.73
C PRO A 228 -18.20 -16.48 -2.09
N ASN A 229 -17.67 -15.34 -2.55
CA ASN A 229 -17.00 -15.21 -3.85
C ASN A 229 -15.47 -15.31 -3.75
N LEU A 230 -14.94 -15.64 -2.57
CA LEU A 230 -13.51 -15.75 -2.35
C LEU A 230 -12.96 -17.00 -3.04
N THR A 231 -11.95 -16.83 -3.87
CA THR A 231 -11.27 -17.91 -4.62
C THR A 231 -9.92 -18.27 -4.02
N SER A 232 -9.25 -17.30 -3.39
CA SER A 232 -7.95 -17.46 -2.74
C SER A 232 -7.93 -16.89 -1.33
N LEU A 233 -7.47 -17.69 -0.37
CA LEU A 233 -7.24 -17.27 1.01
C LEU A 233 -5.78 -17.53 1.38
N SER A 234 -5.06 -16.51 1.86
CA SER A 234 -3.76 -16.70 2.52
C SER A 234 -3.85 -16.27 3.98
N PHE A 235 -3.36 -17.11 4.88
CA PHE A 235 -3.35 -16.89 6.31
C PHE A 235 -1.95 -17.22 6.83
N GLU A 236 -1.12 -16.20 6.99
CA GLU A 236 0.31 -16.30 7.26
C GLU A 236 0.65 -15.61 8.58
N TRP A 237 1.34 -16.35 9.48
CA TRP A 237 1.98 -15.77 10.67
C TRP A 237 1.06 -14.99 11.62
N CYS A 238 -0.20 -15.40 11.78
CA CYS A 238 -1.08 -14.82 12.78
C CYS A 238 -0.61 -15.19 14.21
N PRO A 239 -0.63 -14.22 15.16
CA PRO A 239 -0.09 -14.33 16.50
C PRO A 239 -1.04 -15.06 17.45
N SER A 240 -0.48 -15.36 18.63
CA SER A 240 -1.01 -16.34 19.55
C SER A 240 -2.24 -15.94 20.34
N ALA A 241 -2.55 -14.64 20.43
CA ALA A 241 -3.51 -14.13 21.41
C ALA A 241 -4.99 -14.35 21.04
N ALA A 242 -5.30 -14.63 19.77
CA ALA A 242 -6.69 -14.81 19.31
C ALA A 242 -6.95 -16.25 18.85
N ARG A 243 -8.17 -16.76 19.11
CA ARG A 243 -8.67 -17.99 18.46
C ARG A 243 -8.70 -17.77 16.94
N LEU A 244 -8.36 -18.81 16.18
CA LEU A 244 -8.49 -18.76 14.72
C LEU A 244 -9.93 -18.41 14.31
N PRO A 245 -10.13 -17.59 13.26
CA PRO A 245 -11.46 -17.18 12.85
C PRO A 245 -12.27 -18.34 12.29
N VAL A 246 -13.56 -18.39 12.57
CA VAL A 246 -14.46 -19.37 11.95
C VAL A 246 -14.73 -18.97 10.51
N LEU A 247 -14.31 -19.82 9.57
CA LEU A 247 -14.61 -19.63 8.16
C LEU A 247 -16.06 -20.08 7.88
N LYS A 248 -16.90 -19.16 7.44
CA LYS A 248 -18.31 -19.38 7.09
C LYS A 248 -18.50 -19.09 5.62
N ASN A 249 -19.39 -19.82 4.94
CA ASN A 249 -19.81 -19.50 3.57
C ASN A 249 -18.63 -19.27 2.58
N MET A 250 -17.69 -20.21 2.52
CA MET A 250 -16.50 -20.17 1.64
C MET A 250 -16.70 -21.03 0.39
N THR A 251 -17.85 -20.90 -0.27
CA THR A 251 -18.32 -21.84 -1.30
C THR A 251 -17.50 -21.80 -2.60
N SER A 252 -16.88 -20.66 -2.93
CA SER A 252 -16.08 -20.50 -4.15
C SER A 252 -14.57 -20.71 -3.93
N LEU A 253 -14.15 -21.10 -2.73
CA LEU A 253 -12.72 -21.14 -2.37
C LEU A 253 -12.00 -22.28 -3.08
N GLU A 254 -11.01 -21.94 -3.92
CA GLU A 254 -10.25 -22.92 -4.71
C GLU A 254 -8.84 -23.15 -4.17
N THR A 255 -8.20 -22.10 -3.65
CA THR A 255 -6.83 -22.16 -3.13
C THR A 255 -6.73 -21.58 -1.73
N ALA A 256 -6.00 -22.25 -0.86
CA ALA A 256 -5.69 -21.77 0.48
C ALA A 256 -4.21 -21.95 0.81
N SER A 257 -3.61 -20.95 1.44
CA SER A 257 -2.28 -21.03 2.03
C SER A 257 -2.38 -20.70 3.51
N VAL A 258 -1.91 -21.59 4.36
CA VAL A 258 -2.06 -21.50 5.82
C VAL A 258 -0.73 -21.83 6.47
N VAL A 259 -0.15 -20.85 7.16
CA VAL A 259 1.15 -20.97 7.84
C VAL A 259 0.98 -20.72 9.34
N LEU A 260 1.13 -21.79 10.12
CA LEU A 260 0.92 -21.87 11.55
C LEU A 260 2.23 -22.27 12.26
N LEU A 261 2.92 -21.32 12.91
CA LEU A 261 4.23 -21.55 13.55
C LEU A 261 4.10 -21.78 15.07
N TRP A 262 4.88 -22.70 15.65
CA TRP A 262 4.79 -23.08 17.08
C TRP A 262 4.96 -21.91 18.08
N GLY A 263 5.65 -20.83 17.70
CA GLY A 263 5.80 -19.63 18.55
C GLY A 263 4.58 -18.72 18.57
N THR A 264 3.73 -18.82 17.54
CA THR A 264 2.54 -17.97 17.34
C THR A 264 1.24 -18.66 17.72
N ILE A 265 1.25 -19.88 18.28
CA ILE A 265 0.04 -20.62 18.65
C ILE A 265 0.17 -21.12 20.10
N ARG A 266 -0.09 -20.23 21.06
CA ARG A 266 -0.06 -20.53 22.50
C ARG A 266 -1.45 -20.83 23.05
N TYR A 267 -2.51 -20.28 22.44
CA TYR A 267 -3.88 -20.34 22.94
C TYR A 267 -4.89 -20.99 21.98
N CYS A 268 -4.52 -21.35 20.75
CA CYS A 268 -5.41 -22.16 19.91
C CYS A 268 -5.34 -23.63 20.36
N ASP A 269 -6.48 -24.16 20.79
CA ASP A 269 -6.63 -25.59 21.01
C ASP A 269 -6.75 -26.35 19.68
N ALA A 270 -6.60 -27.67 19.77
CA ALA A 270 -6.72 -28.55 18.59
C ALA A 270 -8.11 -28.43 17.93
N ASP A 271 -9.15 -28.14 18.70
CA ASP A 271 -10.52 -28.00 18.22
C ASP A 271 -10.70 -26.73 17.37
N GLY A 272 -10.10 -25.60 17.76
CA GLY A 272 -10.10 -24.37 16.98
C GLY A 272 -9.37 -24.52 15.64
N ILE A 273 -8.22 -25.21 15.64
CA ILE A 273 -7.50 -25.53 14.39
C ILE A 273 -8.36 -26.45 13.50
N LYS A 274 -8.96 -27.49 14.08
CA LYS A 274 -9.84 -28.41 13.35
C LYS A 274 -11.05 -27.70 12.76
N GLN A 275 -11.65 -26.76 13.49
CA GLN A 275 -12.77 -25.95 13.03
C GLN A 275 -12.36 -25.05 11.86
N PHE A 276 -11.23 -24.35 11.96
CA PHE A 276 -10.69 -23.51 10.89
C PHE A 276 -10.42 -24.33 9.62
N LEU A 277 -9.70 -25.44 9.75
CA LEU A 277 -9.39 -26.34 8.63
C LEU A 277 -10.64 -27.00 8.05
N GLY A 278 -11.66 -27.25 8.86
CA GLY A 278 -12.97 -27.74 8.40
C GLY A 278 -13.62 -26.79 7.38
N GLY A 279 -13.44 -25.48 7.56
CA GLY A 279 -13.88 -24.46 6.59
C GLY A 279 -13.12 -24.45 5.26
N LEU A 280 -11.96 -25.13 5.21
CA LEU A 280 -11.13 -25.29 4.00
C LEU A 280 -11.28 -26.66 3.34
N SER A 281 -12.22 -27.49 3.81
CA SER A 281 -12.37 -28.89 3.37
C SER A 281 -12.72 -29.07 1.89
N HIS A 282 -13.17 -28.03 1.19
CA HIS A 282 -13.56 -28.06 -0.22
C HIS A 282 -12.51 -27.47 -1.18
N VAL A 283 -11.39 -26.99 -0.65
CA VAL A 283 -10.33 -26.32 -1.42
C VAL A 283 -9.59 -27.33 -2.30
N ARG A 284 -9.25 -26.95 -3.54
CA ARG A 284 -8.52 -27.79 -4.50
C ARG A 284 -7.02 -27.85 -4.23
N SER A 285 -6.44 -26.74 -3.81
CA SER A 285 -5.03 -26.62 -3.49
C SER A 285 -4.85 -25.99 -2.12
N LEU A 286 -4.36 -26.78 -1.16
CA LEU A 286 -4.04 -26.33 0.19
C LEU A 286 -2.52 -26.41 0.40
N ASN A 287 -1.88 -25.26 0.58
CA ASN A 287 -0.54 -25.20 1.16
C ASN A 287 -0.69 -25.05 2.67
N PHE A 288 -0.29 -26.06 3.43
CA PHE A 288 -0.38 -26.05 4.89
C PHE A 288 1.00 -26.26 5.50
N CYS A 289 1.48 -25.25 6.21
CA CYS A 289 2.73 -25.31 6.96
C CYS A 289 2.41 -25.23 8.45
N TYR A 290 2.77 -26.28 9.20
CA TYR A 290 2.62 -26.34 10.65
C TYR A 290 3.95 -26.70 11.31
N GLY A 291 4.39 -25.91 12.29
CA GLY A 291 5.63 -26.15 13.03
C GLY A 291 6.76 -25.19 12.70
N VAL A 292 8.03 -25.59 12.88
CA VAL A 292 9.18 -24.67 12.73
C VAL A 292 9.52 -24.46 11.25
N LYS A 293 9.79 -23.20 10.83
CA LYS A 293 10.65 -22.92 9.68
C LYS A 293 12.00 -23.58 10.00
N LYS A 294 12.38 -24.67 9.32
CA LYS A 294 13.77 -25.14 9.39
C LYS A 294 14.65 -23.95 9.00
N VAL A 295 15.48 -23.53 9.95
CA VAL A 295 16.53 -22.51 9.80
C VAL A 295 17.41 -22.86 8.61
#